data_AF-A0A090GEB5-F1
#
_entry.id   AF-A0A090GEB5-F1
#
_cell.length_a   1.000
_cell.length_b   1.000
_cell.length_c   1.000
_cell.angle_alpha   90.00
_cell.angle_beta   90.00
_cell.angle_gamma   90.00
#
_symmetry.space_group_name_H-M   'P 1'
#
loop_
_entity.id
_entity.type
_entity.pdbx_description
1 polymer ?
#
loop_
_entity_poly.entity_id
_entity_poly.type
_entity_poly.pdbx_seq_one_letter_code
_entity_poly.pdbx_strand_id
1 'polypeptide(L)'
;MSLNGRSRLALLAAGIGGTAVAGFGFAFGRDIYKKTKKNVELIALLLAAVICPFIGGRGLVRGHDRGLFGTIFLTVLGSLLLIAAGLCAATLLMFGVLVLVTDGKLDNPFLLALLGAFVVTALLAGMGIVVGLVQRPKRLKAIAVGKFNERFLKENGFQETDGDDITHYDDSGQALRFLEAHQNRLVFMAVGRRGKRAFIDLDQDGRMVSYSGVK
;
A
#
# COMPACT_ATOMS: atom_id res chain seq x y z
N MET A 1 4.88 -11.75 22.43
CA MET A 1 3.64 -11.99 21.66
C MET A 1 3.19 -10.65 21.08
N SER A 2 3.56 -10.37 19.83
CA SER A 2 3.10 -9.21 19.06
C SER A 2 2.87 -9.70 17.63
N LEU A 3 1.61 -9.67 17.22
CA LEU A 3 1.14 -10.05 15.90
C LEU A 3 1.34 -8.88 14.94
N ASN A 4 2.27 -9.01 13.97
CA ASN A 4 2.17 -8.52 12.59
C ASN A 4 3.52 -8.62 11.87
N GLY A 5 3.80 -9.81 11.32
CA GLY A 5 5.01 -10.09 10.54
C GLY A 5 4.98 -9.44 9.15
N ARG A 6 5.62 -8.28 9.02
CA ARG A 6 6.07 -7.75 7.72
C ARG A 6 7.49 -7.25 7.85
N SER A 7 8.42 -7.90 7.13
CA SER A 7 9.83 -7.54 7.05
C SER A 7 10.03 -6.06 6.70
N ARG A 8 10.79 -5.35 7.56
CA ARG A 8 11.13 -3.92 7.40
C ARG A 8 11.99 -3.64 6.17
N LEU A 9 12.78 -4.61 5.72
CA LEU A 9 13.62 -4.52 4.52
C LEU A 9 12.77 -4.50 3.23
N ALA A 10 11.68 -5.27 3.20
CA ALA A 10 10.72 -5.24 2.10
C ALA A 10 9.97 -3.88 2.00
N LEU A 11 9.84 -3.17 3.13
CA LEU A 11 9.19 -1.87 3.22
C LEU A 11 10.11 -0.73 2.73
N LEU A 12 11.40 -0.79 3.06
CA LEU A 12 12.41 0.20 2.67
C LEU A 12 12.72 0.18 1.17
N ALA A 13 12.81 -1.01 0.56
CA ALA A 13 13.00 -1.15 -0.89
C ALA A 13 11.80 -0.61 -1.71
N ALA A 14 10.58 -0.62 -1.13
CA ALA A 14 9.38 -0.06 -1.75
C ALA A 14 9.26 1.47 -1.60
N GLY A 15 10.01 2.10 -0.69
CA GLY A 15 9.90 3.53 -0.34
C GLY A 15 10.68 4.49 -1.23
N ILE A 16 11.68 4.01 -1.98
CA ILE A 16 12.64 4.87 -2.69
C ILE A 16 12.02 5.55 -3.94
N GLY A 17 10.94 5.01 -4.50
CA GLY A 17 10.18 5.65 -5.59
C GLY A 17 9.20 6.75 -5.13
N GLY A 18 8.93 6.89 -3.82
CA GLY A 18 7.90 7.78 -3.28
C GLY A 18 8.40 9.16 -2.85
N THR A 19 9.70 9.36 -2.71
CA THR A 19 10.28 10.55 -2.06
C THR A 19 10.17 11.82 -2.91
N ALA A 20 10.27 11.71 -4.23
CA ALA A 20 10.08 12.85 -5.15
C ALA A 20 8.61 13.32 -5.21
N VAL A 21 7.66 12.38 -5.24
CA VAL A 21 6.21 12.67 -5.24
C VAL A 21 5.75 13.18 -3.88
N ALA A 22 6.31 12.65 -2.78
CA ALA A 22 6.05 13.13 -1.44
C ALA A 22 6.60 14.55 -1.20
N GLY A 23 7.78 14.87 -1.74
CA GLY A 23 8.37 16.22 -1.67
C GLY A 23 7.55 17.25 -2.44
N PHE A 24 7.11 16.92 -3.66
CA PHE A 24 6.21 17.77 -4.45
C PHE A 24 4.85 17.94 -3.77
N GLY A 25 4.25 16.85 -3.28
CA GLY A 25 2.96 16.88 -2.58
C GLY A 25 3.00 17.70 -1.28
N PHE A 26 4.10 17.66 -0.54
CA PHE A 26 4.28 18.42 0.69
C PHE A 26 4.50 19.92 0.43
N ALA A 27 5.30 20.29 -0.57
CA ALA A 27 5.51 21.68 -0.97
C ALA A 27 4.22 22.30 -1.53
N PHE A 28 3.53 21.57 -2.41
CA PHE A 28 2.24 21.99 -2.99
C PHE A 28 1.15 22.07 -1.91
N GLY A 29 1.09 21.08 -1.01
CA GLY A 29 0.16 21.07 0.12
C GLY A 29 0.39 22.22 1.09
N ARG A 30 1.65 22.61 1.35
CA ARG A 30 2.00 23.74 2.21
C ARG A 30 1.57 25.09 1.61
N ASP A 31 1.70 25.26 0.29
CA ASP A 31 1.28 26.48 -0.40
C ASP A 31 -0.24 26.59 -0.53
N ILE A 32 -0.93 25.48 -0.79
CA ILE A 32 -2.40 25.41 -0.74
C ILE A 32 -2.89 25.69 0.69
N TYR A 33 -2.28 25.09 1.72
CA TYR A 33 -2.68 25.29 3.11
C TYR A 33 -2.61 26.77 3.54
N LYS A 34 -1.55 27.49 3.15
CA LYS A 34 -1.42 28.94 3.45
C LYS A 34 -2.47 29.80 2.74
N LYS A 35 -2.87 29.45 1.52
CA LYS A 35 -3.89 30.19 0.75
C LYS A 35 -5.32 29.78 1.10
N THR A 36 -5.53 28.57 1.60
CA THR A 36 -6.88 27.98 1.76
C THR A 36 -7.32 27.76 3.20
N LYS A 37 -6.65 28.36 4.19
CA LYS A 37 -7.05 28.30 5.60
C LYS A 37 -8.53 28.69 5.86
N LYS A 38 -9.17 29.45 4.95
CA LYS A 38 -10.60 29.80 4.99
C LYS A 38 -11.56 28.76 4.37
N ASN A 39 -11.10 27.86 3.48
CA ASN A 39 -11.97 26.90 2.76
C ASN A 39 -11.46 25.45 2.86
N VAL A 40 -10.87 25.09 4.00
CA VAL A 40 -10.30 23.75 4.24
C VAL A 40 -11.35 22.65 4.02
N GLU A 41 -12.59 22.90 4.43
CA GLU A 41 -13.71 21.97 4.28
C GLU A 41 -14.02 21.67 2.82
N LEU A 42 -14.05 22.71 1.97
CA LEU A 42 -14.29 22.57 0.52
C LEU A 42 -13.17 21.79 -0.18
N ILE A 43 -11.91 22.04 0.19
CA ILE A 43 -10.78 21.26 -0.35
C ILE A 43 -10.86 19.81 0.11
N ALA A 44 -11.11 19.56 1.39
CA ALA A 44 -11.23 18.21 1.92
C ALA A 44 -12.37 17.45 1.24
N LEU A 45 -13.51 18.11 1.02
CA LEU A 45 -14.66 17.56 0.33
C LEU A 45 -14.34 17.24 -1.13
N LEU A 46 -13.63 18.12 -1.84
CA LEU A 46 -13.17 17.89 -3.21
C LEU A 46 -12.21 16.69 -3.28
N LEU A 47 -11.23 16.64 -2.39
CA LEU A 47 -10.30 15.51 -2.33
C LEU A 47 -11.03 14.21 -2.00
N ALA A 48 -12.00 14.23 -1.08
CA ALA A 48 -12.80 13.05 -0.75
C ALA A 48 -13.65 12.59 -1.95
N ALA A 49 -14.29 13.50 -2.67
CA ALA A 49 -15.08 13.21 -3.85
C ALA A 49 -14.25 12.56 -4.98
N VAL A 50 -12.96 12.88 -5.07
CA VAL A 50 -12.08 12.34 -6.12
C VAL A 50 -11.33 11.08 -5.66
N ILE A 51 -10.71 11.14 -4.49
CA ILE A 51 -9.76 10.11 -4.01
C ILE A 51 -10.50 8.89 -3.48
N CYS A 52 -11.59 9.06 -2.72
CA CYS A 52 -12.30 7.95 -2.11
C CYS A 52 -12.86 6.95 -3.14
N PRO A 53 -13.57 7.36 -4.21
CA PRO A 53 -14.07 6.40 -5.19
C PRO A 53 -12.96 5.74 -5.99
N PHE A 54 -11.88 6.47 -6.31
CA PHE A 54 -10.72 5.88 -6.97
C PHE A 54 -10.02 4.82 -6.10
N ILE A 55 -9.75 5.13 -4.83
CA ILE A 55 -9.13 4.19 -3.89
C ILE A 55 -10.06 2.99 -3.63
N GLY A 56 -11.36 3.22 -3.49
CA GLY A 56 -12.36 2.16 -3.32
C GLY A 56 -12.39 1.22 -4.54
N GLY A 57 -12.53 1.77 -5.75
CA GLY A 57 -12.49 0.98 -6.98
C GLY A 57 -11.20 0.18 -7.13
N ARG A 58 -10.05 0.80 -6.85
CA ARG A 58 -8.74 0.13 -6.85
C ARG A 58 -8.65 -0.96 -5.79
N GLY A 59 -9.21 -0.71 -4.61
CA GLY A 59 -9.23 -1.61 -3.47
C GLY A 59 -9.92 -2.93 -3.77
N LEU A 60 -11.04 -2.89 -4.51
CA LEU A 60 -11.86 -4.07 -4.84
C LEU A 60 -11.06 -5.15 -5.59
N VAL A 61 -10.19 -4.76 -6.53
CA VAL A 61 -9.62 -5.69 -7.52
C VAL A 61 -8.10 -5.86 -7.43
N ARG A 62 -7.39 -5.04 -6.65
CA ARG A 62 -5.91 -5.10 -6.55
C ARG A 62 -5.34 -6.44 -6.05
N GLY A 63 -6.19 -7.33 -5.51
CA GLY A 63 -5.80 -8.63 -4.97
C GLY A 63 -5.06 -8.49 -3.65
N HIS A 64 -5.53 -9.14 -2.60
CA HIS A 64 -5.00 -9.01 -1.25
C HIS A 64 -4.63 -10.39 -0.70
N ASP A 65 -3.46 -10.48 -0.06
CA ASP A 65 -3.14 -11.64 0.79
C ASP A 65 -3.73 -11.39 2.17
N ARG A 66 -5.04 -11.55 2.26
CA ARG A 66 -5.81 -11.43 3.49
C ARG A 66 -6.63 -12.72 3.62
N GLY A 67 -6.78 -13.25 4.83
CA GLY A 67 -7.72 -14.34 5.08
C GLY A 67 -9.14 -13.98 4.65
N LEU A 68 -10.05 -14.97 4.64
CA LEU A 68 -11.45 -14.81 4.22
C LEU A 68 -12.11 -13.56 4.83
N PHE A 69 -12.01 -13.38 6.16
CA PHE A 69 -12.55 -12.22 6.87
C PHE A 69 -11.92 -10.90 6.44
N GLY A 70 -10.60 -10.85 6.27
CA GLY A 70 -9.91 -9.65 5.83
C GLY A 70 -10.26 -9.26 4.39
N THR A 71 -10.58 -10.24 3.54
CA THR A 71 -11.05 -9.97 2.18
C THR A 71 -12.48 -9.41 2.19
N ILE A 72 -13.39 -10.02 2.94
CA ILE A 72 -14.78 -9.54 2.99
C ILE A 72 -14.87 -8.14 3.62
N PHE A 73 -14.31 -7.94 4.82
CA PHE A 73 -14.46 -6.67 5.54
C PHE A 73 -13.59 -5.54 4.96
N LEU A 74 -12.31 -5.78 4.71
CA LEU A 74 -11.40 -4.69 4.30
C LEU A 74 -11.35 -4.49 2.79
N THR A 75 -11.60 -5.54 1.99
CA THR A 75 -11.51 -5.42 0.53
C THR A 75 -12.87 -5.13 -0.08
N VAL A 76 -13.94 -5.81 0.31
CA VAL A 76 -15.28 -5.54 -0.24
C VAL A 76 -15.95 -4.39 0.52
N LEU A 77 -16.24 -4.57 1.81
CA LEU A 77 -17.03 -3.62 2.58
C LEU A 77 -16.32 -2.26 2.74
N GLY A 78 -15.04 -2.27 3.08
CA GLY A 78 -14.24 -1.04 3.17
C GLY A 78 -14.16 -0.26 1.86
N SER A 79 -14.03 -0.96 0.72
CA SER A 79 -13.98 -0.30 -0.59
C SER A 79 -15.33 0.27 -1.02
N LEU A 80 -16.42 -0.46 -0.74
CA LEU A 80 -17.77 0.03 -1.00
C LEU A 80 -18.11 1.26 -0.15
N LEU A 81 -17.71 1.25 1.13
CA LEU A 81 -17.87 2.42 2.01
C LEU A 81 -17.08 3.63 1.50
N LEU A 82 -15.87 3.44 0.98
CA LEU A 82 -15.09 4.53 0.36
C LEU A 82 -15.77 5.08 -0.89
N ILE A 83 -16.34 4.23 -1.75
CA ILE A 83 -17.10 4.68 -2.93
C ILE A 83 -18.35 5.46 -2.49
N ALA A 84 -19.08 4.96 -1.50
CA ALA A 84 -20.27 5.63 -0.96
C ALA A 84 -19.92 6.99 -0.33
N ALA A 85 -18.85 7.08 0.46
CA ALA A 85 -18.37 8.33 1.02
C ALA A 85 -17.96 9.33 -0.08
N GLY A 86 -17.30 8.84 -1.14
CA GLY A 86 -16.98 9.61 -2.34
C GLY A 86 -18.23 10.17 -3.03
N LEU A 87 -19.26 9.33 -3.19
CA LEU A 87 -20.54 9.72 -3.80
C LEU A 87 -21.24 10.81 -2.98
N CYS A 88 -21.29 10.66 -1.65
CA CYS A 88 -21.85 11.68 -0.77
C CYS A 88 -21.11 13.01 -0.90
N ALA A 89 -19.77 12.98 -0.89
CA ALA A 89 -18.95 14.18 -1.06
C ALA A 89 -19.15 14.85 -2.44
N ALA A 90 -19.19 14.05 -3.52
CA ALA A 90 -19.44 14.55 -4.87
C ALA A 90 -20.85 15.15 -5.00
N THR A 91 -21.86 14.55 -4.36
CA THR A 91 -23.24 15.05 -4.38
C THR A 91 -23.35 16.39 -3.68
N LEU A 92 -22.73 16.54 -2.50
CA LEU A 92 -22.72 17.81 -1.76
C LEU A 92 -22.01 18.93 -2.55
N LEU A 93 -20.89 18.62 -3.21
CA LEU A 93 -20.19 19.59 -4.07
C LEU A 93 -21.03 20.01 -5.27
N MET A 94 -21.56 19.03 -6.02
CA MET A 94 -22.37 19.30 -7.21
C MET A 94 -23.63 20.07 -6.85
N PHE A 95 -24.25 19.76 -5.71
CA PHE A 95 -25.41 20.48 -5.20
C PHE A 95 -25.07 21.95 -4.89
N GLY A 96 -23.98 22.19 -4.16
CA GLY A 96 -23.53 23.55 -3.85
C GLY A 96 -23.23 24.38 -5.10
N VAL A 97 -22.58 23.77 -6.11
CA VAL A 97 -22.31 24.41 -7.40
C VAL A 97 -23.60 24.71 -8.16
N LEU A 98 -24.52 23.75 -8.25
CA LEU A 98 -25.79 23.94 -8.97
C LEU A 98 -26.65 25.04 -8.36
N VAL A 99 -26.77 25.07 -7.02
CA VAL A 99 -27.51 26.12 -6.32
C VAL A 99 -26.91 27.50 -6.62
N LEU A 100 -25.58 27.60 -6.61
CA LEU A 100 -24.87 28.87 -6.86
C LEU A 100 -24.95 29.32 -8.32
N VAL A 101 -24.88 28.40 -9.28
CA VAL A 101 -24.89 28.74 -10.72
C VAL A 101 -26.28 29.07 -11.23
N THR A 102 -27.32 28.45 -10.65
CA THR A 102 -28.71 28.62 -11.13
C THR A 102 -29.52 29.62 -10.33
N ASP A 103 -28.89 30.36 -9.40
CA ASP A 103 -29.57 31.23 -8.42
C ASP A 103 -30.75 30.52 -7.72
N GLY A 104 -30.66 29.20 -7.54
CA GLY A 104 -31.74 28.38 -6.97
C GLY A 104 -33.00 28.25 -7.83
N LYS A 105 -32.97 28.61 -9.13
CA LYS A 105 -34.14 28.55 -10.05
C LYS A 105 -34.44 27.15 -10.60
N LEU A 106 -33.67 26.14 -10.19
CA LEU A 106 -33.90 24.75 -10.56
C LEU A 106 -35.01 24.15 -9.69
N ASP A 107 -35.95 23.44 -10.30
CA ASP A 107 -37.04 22.78 -9.56
C ASP A 107 -36.51 21.64 -8.66
N ASN A 108 -35.47 20.92 -9.10
CA ASN A 108 -34.91 19.76 -8.39
C ASN A 108 -33.37 19.70 -8.47
N PRO A 109 -32.64 20.66 -7.88
CA PRO A 109 -31.18 20.74 -7.96
C PRO A 109 -30.49 19.53 -7.31
N PHE A 110 -31.11 18.93 -6.28
CA PHE A 110 -30.57 17.76 -5.60
C PHE A 110 -30.50 16.51 -6.50
N LEU A 111 -31.56 16.23 -7.27
CA LEU A 111 -31.62 15.04 -8.12
C LEU A 111 -30.58 15.12 -9.26
N LEU A 112 -30.44 16.31 -9.87
CA LEU A 112 -29.40 16.57 -10.86
C LEU A 112 -27.99 16.46 -10.27
N ALA A 113 -27.78 16.98 -9.05
CA ALA A 113 -26.51 16.84 -8.34
C ALA A 113 -26.17 15.38 -8.09
N LEU A 114 -27.14 14.58 -7.64
CA LEU A 114 -26.96 13.15 -7.37
C LEU A 114 -26.63 12.36 -8.65
N LEU A 115 -27.33 12.62 -9.75
CA LEU A 115 -27.05 11.98 -11.04
C LEU A 115 -25.66 12.34 -11.57
N GLY A 116 -25.31 13.63 -11.54
CA GLY A 116 -23.98 14.09 -11.94
C GLY A 116 -22.88 13.49 -11.07
N ALA A 117 -23.07 13.50 -9.75
CA ALA A 117 -22.15 12.88 -8.79
C ALA A 117 -22.02 11.37 -9.00
N PHE A 118 -23.11 10.67 -9.31
CA PHE A 118 -23.08 9.24 -9.62
C PHE A 118 -22.20 8.94 -10.84
N VAL A 119 -22.37 9.69 -11.94
CA VAL A 119 -21.55 9.52 -13.15
C VAL A 119 -20.07 9.76 -12.86
N VAL A 120 -19.74 10.85 -12.17
CA VAL A 120 -18.33 11.18 -11.81
C VAL A 120 -17.73 10.10 -10.91
N THR A 121 -18.47 9.67 -9.89
CA THR A 121 -18.04 8.62 -8.94
C THR A 121 -17.81 7.30 -9.67
N ALA A 122 -18.72 6.91 -10.57
CA ALA A 122 -18.61 5.68 -11.36
C ALA A 122 -17.38 5.69 -12.26
N LEU A 123 -17.10 6.82 -12.94
CA LEU A 123 -15.91 6.97 -13.77
C LEU A 123 -14.62 6.84 -12.94
N LEU A 124 -14.53 7.54 -11.80
CA LEU A 124 -13.36 7.49 -10.92
C LEU A 124 -13.15 6.11 -10.29
N ALA A 125 -14.23 5.45 -9.85
CA ALA A 125 -14.17 4.08 -9.36
C ALA A 125 -13.76 3.11 -10.48
N GLY A 126 -14.27 3.29 -11.70
CA GLY A 126 -13.87 2.52 -12.88
C GLY A 126 -12.38 2.66 -13.20
N MET A 127 -11.84 3.88 -13.19
CA MET A 127 -10.39 4.11 -13.32
C MET A 127 -9.61 3.39 -12.22
N GLY A 128 -10.09 3.46 -10.97
CA GLY A 128 -9.52 2.72 -9.84
C GLY A 128 -9.47 1.22 -10.10
N ILE A 129 -10.56 0.63 -10.58
CA ILE A 129 -10.66 -0.79 -10.93
C ILE A 129 -9.62 -1.15 -12.00
N VAL A 130 -9.54 -0.40 -13.10
CA VAL A 130 -8.56 -0.65 -14.17
C VAL A 130 -7.13 -0.65 -13.61
N VAL A 131 -6.78 0.39 -12.84
CA VAL A 131 -5.45 0.48 -12.19
C VAL A 131 -5.22 -0.70 -11.24
N GLY A 132 -6.23 -1.11 -10.47
CA GLY A 132 -6.15 -2.24 -9.57
C GLY A 132 -5.89 -3.57 -10.30
N LEU A 133 -6.56 -3.80 -11.43
CA LEU A 133 -6.37 -4.99 -12.27
C LEU A 133 -4.96 -5.06 -12.86
N VAL A 134 -4.44 -3.93 -13.36
CA VAL A 134 -3.07 -3.84 -13.89
C VAL A 134 -2.03 -4.11 -12.80
N GLN A 135 -2.28 -3.70 -11.56
CA GLN A 135 -1.37 -3.92 -10.43
C GLN A 135 -1.45 -5.34 -9.84
N ARG A 136 -2.59 -6.03 -10.02
CA ARG A 136 -2.88 -7.34 -9.43
C ARG A 136 -1.79 -8.39 -9.72
N PRO A 137 -1.35 -8.64 -10.96
CA PRO A 137 -0.38 -9.72 -11.23
C PRO A 137 0.97 -9.49 -10.53
N LYS A 138 1.49 -8.25 -10.59
CA LYS A 138 2.75 -7.89 -9.92
C LYS A 138 2.66 -8.12 -8.41
N ARG A 139 1.52 -7.76 -7.82
CA ARG A 139 1.30 -7.95 -6.38
C ARG A 139 1.16 -9.41 -5.99
N LEU A 140 0.41 -10.20 -6.76
CA LEU A 140 0.27 -11.65 -6.52
C LEU A 140 1.61 -12.37 -6.64
N LYS A 141 2.46 -11.98 -7.61
CA LYS A 141 3.83 -12.49 -7.72
C LYS A 141 4.65 -12.17 -6.47
N ALA A 142 4.65 -10.92 -6.01
CA ALA A 142 5.36 -10.53 -4.79
C ALA A 142 4.86 -11.27 -3.54
N ILE A 143 3.54 -11.50 -3.43
CA ILE A 143 2.95 -12.31 -2.36
C ILE A 143 3.45 -13.77 -2.42
N ALA A 144 3.44 -14.36 -3.62
CA ALA A 144 3.88 -15.74 -3.81
C ALA A 144 5.37 -15.93 -3.46
N VAL A 145 6.23 -15.00 -3.89
CA VAL A 145 7.66 -14.97 -3.53
C VAL A 145 7.83 -14.81 -2.02
N GLY A 146 7.08 -13.92 -1.38
CA GLY A 146 7.09 -13.74 0.08
C GLY A 146 6.75 -15.03 0.84
N LYS A 147 5.67 -15.72 0.44
CA LYS A 147 5.29 -17.01 1.05
C LYS A 147 6.31 -18.12 0.83
N PHE A 148 6.94 -18.13 -0.35
CA PHE A 148 8.01 -19.08 -0.65
C PHE A 148 9.22 -18.85 0.25
N ASN A 149 9.64 -17.58 0.41
CA ASN A 149 10.78 -17.21 1.24
C ASN A 149 10.52 -17.46 2.73
N GLU A 150 9.31 -17.15 3.22
CA GLU A 150 8.91 -17.45 4.60
C GLU A 150 8.97 -18.95 4.88
N ARG A 151 8.50 -19.78 3.93
CA ARG A 151 8.60 -21.23 4.02
C ARG A 151 10.06 -21.69 4.02
N PHE A 152 10.88 -21.18 3.11
CA PHE A 152 12.31 -21.50 3.05
C PHE A 152 13.02 -21.21 4.38
N LEU A 153 12.80 -20.03 4.97
CA LEU A 153 13.40 -19.66 6.25
C LEU A 153 12.95 -20.60 7.37
N LYS A 154 11.65 -20.91 7.43
CA LYS A 154 11.10 -21.84 8.43
C LYS A 154 11.65 -23.26 8.28
N GLU A 155 11.77 -23.76 7.06
CA GLU A 155 12.30 -25.11 6.77
C GLU A 155 13.80 -25.21 7.06
N ASN A 156 14.56 -24.11 6.89
CA ASN A 156 15.98 -24.02 7.23
C ASN A 156 16.22 -23.55 8.68
N GLY A 157 15.21 -23.58 9.55
CA GLY A 157 15.37 -23.31 10.99
C GLY A 157 15.72 -21.86 11.35
N PHE A 158 15.52 -20.89 10.44
CA PHE A 158 15.81 -19.49 10.73
C PHE A 158 14.85 -18.92 11.77
N GLN A 159 15.39 -18.20 12.75
CA GLN A 159 14.62 -17.45 13.73
C GLN A 159 14.96 -15.97 13.60
N GLU A 160 13.96 -15.15 13.24
CA GLU A 160 14.12 -13.69 13.20
C GLU A 160 14.13 -13.11 14.62
N THR A 161 14.97 -12.11 14.84
CA THR A 161 15.03 -11.33 16.07
C THR A 161 14.70 -9.85 15.81
N ASP A 162 14.07 -9.19 16.78
CA ASP A 162 13.74 -7.76 16.72
C ASP A 162 14.97 -6.83 17.00
N GLY A 163 16.18 -7.37 17.00
CA GLY A 163 17.41 -6.66 17.34
C GLY A 163 18.12 -6.06 16.11
N ASP A 164 18.81 -4.94 16.32
CA ASP A 164 19.59 -4.27 15.26
C ASP A 164 20.98 -4.93 15.05
N ASP A 165 21.55 -5.55 16.08
CA ASP A 165 22.86 -6.20 16.04
C ASP A 165 22.80 -7.69 15.70
N ILE A 166 21.82 -8.41 16.24
CA ILE A 166 21.49 -9.79 15.86
C ILE A 166 20.12 -9.71 15.21
N THR A 167 20.06 -10.10 13.96
CA THR A 167 18.84 -10.04 13.14
C THR A 167 18.20 -11.41 12.95
N HIS A 168 19.02 -12.46 12.95
CA HIS A 168 18.57 -13.83 12.73
C HIS A 168 19.44 -14.82 13.51
N TYR A 169 18.89 -15.99 13.82
CA TYR A 169 19.64 -17.19 14.15
C TYR A 169 19.44 -18.23 13.04
N ASP A 170 20.49 -18.98 12.70
CA ASP A 170 20.38 -20.15 11.83
C ASP A 170 19.96 -21.41 12.60
N ASP A 171 19.80 -22.53 11.88
CA ASP A 171 19.44 -23.84 12.44
C ASP A 171 20.42 -24.35 13.51
N SER A 172 21.69 -23.96 13.42
CA SER A 172 22.75 -24.28 14.37
C SER A 172 22.73 -23.38 15.62
N GLY A 173 21.86 -22.38 15.66
CA GLY A 173 21.78 -21.37 16.72
C GLY A 173 22.86 -20.29 16.61
N GLN A 174 23.55 -20.19 15.48
CA GLN A 174 24.55 -19.15 15.25
C GLN A 174 23.87 -17.82 14.92
N ALA A 175 24.26 -16.78 15.68
CA ALA A 175 23.75 -15.44 15.50
C ALA A 175 24.26 -14.82 14.19
N LEU A 176 23.33 -14.26 13.41
CA LEU A 176 23.56 -13.65 12.12
C LEU A 176 23.08 -12.19 12.12
N ARG A 177 23.92 -11.32 11.57
CA ARG A 177 23.59 -9.92 11.30
C ARG A 177 23.44 -9.73 9.80
N PHE A 178 22.28 -9.29 9.35
CA PHE A 178 22.07 -8.88 7.97
C PHE A 178 22.98 -7.69 7.63
N LEU A 179 23.74 -7.81 6.55
CA LEU A 179 24.63 -6.74 6.08
C LEU A 179 24.04 -6.03 4.86
N GLU A 180 23.76 -6.79 3.81
CA GLU A 180 23.43 -6.25 2.49
C GLU A 180 22.59 -7.22 1.66
N ALA A 181 21.77 -6.65 0.77
CA ALA A 181 21.00 -7.38 -0.23
C ALA A 181 21.52 -7.03 -1.63
N HIS A 182 21.94 -8.05 -2.38
CA HIS A 182 22.26 -7.97 -3.79
C HIS A 182 21.13 -8.56 -4.63
N GLN A 183 21.16 -8.37 -5.95
CA GLN A 183 20.13 -8.90 -6.85
C GLN A 183 19.99 -10.43 -6.79
N ASN A 184 21.07 -11.16 -6.49
CA ASN A 184 21.14 -12.62 -6.54
C ASN A 184 21.50 -13.27 -5.19
N ARG A 185 21.69 -12.48 -4.12
CA ARG A 185 22.00 -13.03 -2.78
C ARG A 185 21.77 -12.05 -1.65
N LEU A 186 21.50 -12.58 -0.48
CA LEU A 186 21.51 -11.86 0.80
C LEU A 186 22.78 -12.23 1.56
N VAL A 187 23.44 -11.24 2.15
CA VAL A 187 24.71 -11.42 2.87
C VAL A 187 24.51 -11.18 4.35
N PHE A 188 24.96 -12.14 5.14
CA PHE A 188 24.94 -12.09 6.59
C PHE A 188 26.36 -12.19 7.14
N MET A 189 26.63 -11.48 8.24
CA MET A 189 27.82 -11.65 9.05
C MET A 189 27.50 -12.57 10.22
N ALA A 190 28.39 -13.53 10.50
CA ALA A 190 28.29 -14.35 11.70
C ALA A 190 28.78 -13.55 12.92
N VAL A 191 27.88 -13.25 13.84
CA VAL A 191 28.21 -12.50 15.07
C VAL A 191 29.11 -13.36 15.95
N GLY A 192 30.19 -12.77 16.47
CA GLY A 192 31.20 -13.48 17.26
C GLY A 192 32.24 -14.26 16.45
N ARG A 193 32.11 -14.36 15.12
CA ARG A 193 33.09 -15.02 14.24
C ARG A 193 33.71 -14.04 13.26
N ARG A 194 34.96 -13.64 13.52
CA ARG A 194 35.65 -12.63 12.71
C ARG A 194 35.81 -13.09 11.25
N GLY A 195 35.34 -12.27 10.31
CA GLY A 195 35.50 -12.48 8.87
C GLY A 195 34.62 -13.58 8.27
N LYS A 196 33.76 -14.23 9.07
CA LYS A 196 32.88 -15.31 8.61
C LYS A 196 31.54 -14.76 8.14
N ARG A 197 31.05 -15.27 7.01
CA ARG A 197 29.81 -14.81 6.38
C ARG A 197 28.92 -15.99 6.00
N ALA A 198 27.63 -15.71 5.94
CA ALA A 198 26.64 -16.64 5.41
C ALA A 198 25.87 -15.95 4.28
N PHE A 199 25.43 -16.75 3.32
CA PHE A 199 24.76 -16.28 2.12
C PHE A 199 23.46 -17.04 1.92
N ILE A 200 22.42 -16.33 1.51
CA ILE A 200 21.22 -16.93 0.94
C ILE A 200 21.17 -16.52 -0.53
N ASP A 201 21.21 -17.48 -1.45
CA ASP A 201 21.13 -17.19 -2.87
C ASP A 201 19.67 -16.95 -3.29
N LEU A 202 19.47 -16.03 -4.23
CA LEU A 202 18.18 -15.64 -4.77
C LEU A 202 18.09 -16.01 -6.26
N ASP A 203 16.92 -16.50 -6.69
CA ASP A 203 16.61 -16.65 -8.12
C ASP A 203 16.24 -15.31 -8.79
N GLN A 204 15.94 -15.35 -10.09
CA GLN A 204 15.55 -14.17 -10.88
C GLN A 204 14.22 -13.53 -10.41
N ASP A 205 13.39 -14.27 -9.69
CA ASP A 205 12.13 -13.82 -9.12
C ASP A 205 12.29 -13.28 -7.69
N GLY A 206 13.48 -13.38 -7.09
CA GLY A 206 13.78 -13.01 -5.70
C GLY A 206 13.44 -14.09 -4.68
N ARG A 207 13.32 -15.35 -5.10
CA ARG A 207 13.07 -16.50 -4.22
C ARG A 207 14.37 -17.03 -3.64
N MET A 208 14.36 -17.34 -2.35
CA MET A 208 15.49 -17.94 -1.64
C MET A 208 15.64 -19.41 -2.04
N VAL A 209 16.74 -19.78 -2.68
CA VAL A 209 16.94 -21.13 -3.24
C VAL A 209 17.91 -21.98 -2.45
N SER A 210 18.93 -21.37 -1.83
CA SER A 210 19.96 -22.09 -1.09
C SER A 210 20.55 -21.23 0.03
N TYR A 211 20.95 -21.90 1.11
CA TYR A 211 21.69 -21.30 2.21
C TYR A 211 23.09 -21.90 2.27
N SER A 212 24.13 -21.05 2.32
CA SER A 212 25.52 -21.50 2.27
C SER A 212 26.07 -22.02 3.61
N GLY A 213 25.38 -21.75 4.72
CA GLY A 213 25.98 -21.83 6.05
C GLY A 213 27.02 -20.73 6.30
N VAL A 214 27.53 -20.67 7.53
CA VAL A 214 28.65 -19.80 7.89
C VAL A 214 29.97 -20.40 7.37
N LYS A 215 30.63 -19.69 6.46
CA LYS A 215 31.93 -20.06 5.88
C LYS A 215 33.02 -19.05 6.19
#